data_AF-A0A4Q5HHX8-F1
#
_entry.id   AF-A0A4Q5HHX8-F1
#
_cell.length_a   1.000
_cell.length_b   1.000
_cell.length_c   1.000
_cell.angle_alpha   90.00
_cell.angle_beta   90.00
_cell.angle_gamma   90.00
#
_symmetry.space_group_name_H-M   'P 1'
#
loop_
_entity.id
_entity.type
_entity.pdbx_description
1 polymer ?
#
loop_
_entity_poly.entity_id
_entity_poly.type
_entity_poly.pdbx_seq_one_letter_code
_entity_poly.pdbx_strand_id
1 'polypeptide(L)'
;MKEDIENTSDSSKETRSVFIGAKVTPTQKEHIKSLAGQCSMTVSDYILSRAYNFKPKARLTKEEAALLQNLDDCRSDLIKYTSALHGMSTKQRMAMFNQIPFMVGWLKELGNVAESVCQFLNAVKEKNKIPSNPKTEEE
;
A
#
# COMPACT_ATOMS: atom_id res chain seq x y z
N MET A 1 -42.46 -11.35 40.04
CA MET A 1 -42.27 -11.77 38.64
C MET A 1 -40.83 -11.50 38.29
N LYS A 2 -40.08 -12.52 37.87
CA LYS A 2 -38.76 -12.31 37.28
C LYS A 2 -39.03 -11.91 35.83
N GLU A 3 -38.64 -10.70 35.48
CA GLU A 3 -38.62 -10.27 34.09
C GLU A 3 -37.41 -10.92 33.44
N ASP A 4 -37.67 -11.81 32.49
CA ASP A 4 -36.65 -12.39 31.63
C ASP A 4 -36.07 -11.27 30.77
N ILE A 5 -34.81 -10.93 31.03
CA ILE A 5 -34.02 -10.08 30.13
C ILE A 5 -33.72 -10.93 28.90
N GLU A 6 -34.52 -10.76 27.85
CA GLU A 6 -34.13 -11.16 26.50
C GLU A 6 -32.85 -10.40 26.14
N ASN A 7 -31.72 -11.09 26.26
CA ASN A 7 -30.50 -10.70 25.56
C ASN A 7 -30.76 -10.87 24.05
N THR A 8 -31.28 -9.84 23.40
CA THR A 8 -31.19 -9.69 21.94
C THR A 8 -29.75 -9.32 21.58
N SER A 9 -28.84 -10.29 21.72
CA SER A 9 -27.50 -10.23 21.15
C SER A 9 -27.44 -11.17 19.95
N ASP A 10 -27.90 -10.71 18.79
CA ASP A 10 -27.68 -11.46 17.56
C ASP A 10 -27.48 -10.54 16.36
N SER A 11 -26.52 -9.62 16.46
CA SER A 11 -25.79 -9.19 15.25
C SER A 11 -24.79 -10.30 14.89
N SER A 12 -25.33 -11.43 14.41
CA SER A 12 -24.51 -12.52 13.91
C SER A 12 -23.64 -11.97 12.78
N LYS A 13 -22.33 -11.87 13.03
CA LYS A 13 -21.36 -11.57 11.98
C LYS A 13 -21.46 -12.71 10.97
N GLU A 14 -22.13 -12.44 9.85
CA GLU A 14 -22.36 -13.44 8.81
C GLU A 14 -21.02 -14.06 8.38
N THR A 15 -20.91 -15.39 8.54
CA THR A 15 -19.73 -16.14 8.12
C THR A 15 -19.96 -16.72 6.74
N ARG A 16 -18.88 -16.86 5.96
CA ARG A 16 -18.95 -17.42 4.61
C ARG A 16 -19.28 -18.92 4.69
N SER A 17 -20.56 -19.25 4.62
CA SER A 17 -21.09 -20.63 4.73
C SER A 17 -21.54 -21.22 3.39
N VAL A 18 -21.81 -20.37 2.39
CA VAL A 18 -22.31 -20.79 1.06
C VAL A 18 -21.17 -21.04 0.09
N PHE A 19 -21.23 -22.16 -0.63
CA PHE A 19 -20.25 -22.53 -1.66
C PHE A 19 -20.72 -22.12 -3.06
N ILE A 20 -19.83 -21.46 -3.81
CA ILE A 20 -20.01 -21.16 -5.23
C ILE A 20 -18.93 -21.92 -6.01
N GLY A 21 -19.35 -22.76 -6.97
CA GLY A 21 -18.46 -23.58 -7.78
C GLY A 21 -18.56 -23.27 -9.28
N ALA A 22 -17.43 -23.37 -9.97
CA ALA A 22 -17.35 -23.29 -11.43
C ALA A 22 -16.39 -24.36 -11.96
N LYS A 23 -16.76 -25.03 -13.06
CA LYS A 23 -15.86 -25.94 -13.77
C LYS A 23 -14.89 -25.12 -14.62
N VAL A 24 -13.60 -25.43 -14.52
CA VAL A 24 -12.52 -24.78 -15.27
C VAL A 24 -11.57 -25.84 -15.82
N THR A 25 -10.86 -25.50 -16.89
CA THR A 25 -9.77 -26.34 -17.41
C THR A 25 -8.55 -26.33 -16.46
N PRO A 26 -7.63 -27.30 -16.57
CA PRO A 26 -6.37 -27.28 -15.80
C PRO A 26 -5.56 -25.99 -16.02
N THR A 27 -5.49 -25.49 -17.27
CA THR A 27 -4.77 -24.26 -17.62
C THR A 27 -5.40 -23.02 -16.99
N GLN A 28 -6.74 -22.92 -17.01
CA GLN A 28 -7.46 -21.84 -16.34
C GLN A 28 -7.25 -21.85 -14.82
N LYS A 29 -7.25 -23.04 -14.19
CA LYS A 29 -6.98 -23.19 -12.76
C LYS A 29 -5.61 -22.65 -12.38
N GLU A 30 -4.55 -23.02 -13.11
CA GLU A 30 -3.19 -22.53 -12.83
C GLU A 30 -3.05 -21.03 -13.10
N HIS A 31 -3.70 -20.51 -14.14
CA HIS A 31 -3.72 -19.07 -14.41
C HIS A 31 -4.38 -18.28 -13.25
N ILE A 32 -5.54 -18.71 -12.76
CA ILE A 32 -6.22 -18.08 -11.62
C ILE A 32 -5.35 -18.14 -10.35
N LYS A 33 -4.71 -19.28 -10.07
CA LYS A 33 -3.76 -19.41 -8.95
C LYS A 33 -2.60 -18.42 -9.06
N SER A 34 -2.03 -18.26 -10.25
CA SER A 34 -0.94 -17.32 -10.51
C SER A 34 -1.37 -15.89 -10.21
N LEU A 35 -2.54 -15.47 -10.73
CA LEU A 35 -3.09 -14.14 -10.49
C LEU A 35 -3.38 -13.87 -9.00
N ALA A 36 -3.98 -14.84 -8.30
CA ALA A 36 -4.23 -14.73 -6.87
C ALA A 36 -2.93 -14.61 -6.07
N GLY A 37 -1.92 -15.41 -6.40
CA GLY A 37 -0.59 -15.38 -5.78
C GLY A 37 0.13 -14.05 -6.01
N GLN A 38 0.05 -13.48 -7.21
CA GLN A 38 0.58 -12.14 -7.51
C GLN A 38 -0.06 -11.08 -6.61
N CYS A 39 -1.33 -11.23 -6.24
CA CYS A 39 -2.06 -10.27 -5.40
C CYS A 39 -1.97 -10.56 -3.89
N SER A 40 -1.21 -11.59 -3.46
CA SER A 40 -1.18 -12.09 -2.07
C SER A 40 -2.52 -12.62 -1.55
N MET A 41 -3.38 -13.13 -2.42
CA MET A 41 -4.73 -13.56 -2.05
C MET A 41 -4.88 -15.07 -2.19
N THR A 42 -5.82 -15.65 -1.43
CA THR A 42 -6.30 -16.99 -1.73
C THR A 42 -7.07 -16.97 -3.05
N VAL A 43 -7.19 -18.13 -3.72
CA VAL A 43 -7.98 -18.24 -4.96
C VAL A 43 -9.43 -17.81 -4.71
N SER A 44 -10.01 -18.20 -3.58
CA SER A 44 -11.38 -17.85 -3.20
C SER A 44 -11.55 -16.34 -3.01
N ASP A 45 -10.63 -15.70 -2.27
CA ASP A 45 -10.69 -14.24 -2.08
C ASP A 45 -10.49 -13.49 -3.39
N TYR A 46 -9.56 -13.93 -4.24
CA TYR A 46 -9.31 -13.32 -5.54
C TYR A 46 -10.55 -13.36 -6.44
N ILE A 47 -11.19 -14.53 -6.55
CA ILE A 47 -12.41 -14.70 -7.36
C ILE A 47 -13.54 -13.84 -6.80
N LEU A 48 -13.74 -13.86 -5.48
CA LEU A 48 -14.78 -13.07 -4.82
C LEU A 48 -14.57 -11.57 -5.05
N SER A 49 -13.34 -11.08 -4.86
CA SER A 49 -12.97 -9.69 -5.18
C SER A 49 -13.32 -9.32 -6.62
N ARG A 50 -12.95 -10.17 -7.60
CA ARG A 50 -13.26 -9.92 -9.01
C ARG A 50 -14.76 -9.95 -9.31
N ALA A 51 -15.53 -10.80 -8.63
CA ALA A 51 -16.99 -10.88 -8.78
C ALA A 51 -17.69 -9.60 -8.28
N TYR A 52 -17.13 -8.93 -7.26
CA TYR A 52 -17.57 -7.62 -6.77
C TYR A 52 -16.99 -6.44 -7.57
N ASN A 53 -16.47 -6.68 -8.78
CA ASN A 53 -15.79 -5.69 -9.63
C ASN A 53 -14.55 -5.03 -9.02
N PHE A 54 -14.04 -5.53 -7.89
CA PHE A 54 -12.76 -5.10 -7.35
C PHE A 54 -11.62 -5.70 -8.16
N LYS A 55 -10.60 -4.91 -8.48
CA LYS A 55 -9.39 -5.36 -9.16
C LYS A 55 -8.25 -5.41 -8.14
N PRO A 56 -7.91 -6.60 -7.59
CA PRO A 56 -6.79 -6.72 -6.67
C PRO A 56 -5.49 -6.21 -7.30
N LYS A 57 -4.75 -5.40 -6.53
CA LYS A 57 -3.43 -4.92 -6.87
C LYS A 57 -2.42 -6.05 -6.72
N ALA A 58 -1.53 -6.20 -7.70
CA ALA A 58 -0.41 -7.11 -7.58
C ALA A 58 0.59 -6.61 -6.51
N ARG A 59 1.40 -7.52 -5.98
CA ARG A 59 2.62 -7.17 -5.25
C ARG A 59 3.54 -6.37 -6.16
N LEU A 60 4.42 -5.60 -5.52
CA LEU A 60 5.55 -4.97 -6.20
C LEU A 60 6.33 -6.05 -6.96
N THR A 61 6.57 -5.77 -8.23
CA THR A 61 7.51 -6.50 -9.06
C THR A 61 8.93 -6.38 -8.50
N LYS A 62 9.86 -7.19 -9.00
CA LYS A 62 11.27 -7.10 -8.58
C LYS A 62 11.85 -5.72 -8.86
N GLU A 63 11.48 -5.12 -9.99
CA GLU A 63 11.90 -3.77 -10.37
C GLU A 63 11.33 -2.72 -9.42
N GLU A 64 10.03 -2.78 -9.12
CA GLU A 64 9.40 -1.85 -8.18
C GLU A 64 9.95 -2.00 -6.74
N ALA A 65 10.28 -3.23 -6.32
CA ALA A 65 10.95 -3.47 -5.04
C ALA A 65 12.38 -2.91 -5.02
N ALA A 66 13.12 -2.99 -6.12
CA ALA A 66 14.44 -2.37 -6.23
C ALA A 66 14.35 -0.83 -6.20
N LEU A 67 13.34 -0.25 -6.85
CA LEU A 67 13.06 1.18 -6.78
C LEU A 67 12.70 1.63 -5.36
N LEU A 68 11.95 0.81 -4.61
CA LEU A 68 11.67 1.07 -3.19
C LEU A 68 12.96 1.04 -2.35
N GLN A 69 13.86 0.10 -2.61
CA GLN A 69 15.15 0.06 -1.92
C GLN A 69 16.00 1.31 -2.23
N ASN A 70 16.04 1.74 -3.50
CA ASN A 70 16.72 2.99 -3.88
C ASN A 70 16.16 4.20 -3.12
N LEU A 71 14.84 4.23 -2.84
CA LEU A 71 14.24 5.30 -2.06
C LEU A 71 14.69 5.26 -0.58
N ASP A 72 14.84 4.08 0.02
CA ASP A 72 15.40 3.93 1.37
C ASP A 72 16.89 4.32 1.41
N ASP A 73 17.64 4.03 0.35
CA ASP A 73 19.02 4.48 0.19
C ASP A 73 19.09 6.00 0.07
N CYS A 74 18.19 6.64 -0.69
CA CYS A 74 18.06 8.11 -0.74
C CYS A 74 17.78 8.71 0.64
N ARG A 75 16.92 8.07 1.46
CA ARG A 75 16.69 8.50 2.84
C ARG A 75 17.98 8.44 3.66
N SER A 76 18.76 7.38 3.50
CA SER A 76 20.07 7.24 4.17
C SER A 76 21.05 8.32 3.73
N ASP A 77 21.06 8.68 2.44
CA ASP A 77 21.92 9.74 1.92
C ASP A 77 21.51 11.12 2.44
N LEU A 78 20.20 11.42 2.55
CA LEU A 78 19.72 12.67 3.17
C LEU A 78 20.20 12.80 4.62
N ILE A 79 20.25 11.71 5.38
CA ILE A 79 20.80 11.71 6.74
C ILE A 79 22.29 12.05 6.70
N LYS A 80 23.08 11.42 5.81
CA LYS A 80 24.51 11.71 5.65
C LYS A 80 24.75 13.17 5.25
N TYR A 81 23.98 13.70 4.31
CA TYR A 81 24.06 15.11 3.92
C TYR A 81 23.75 16.04 5.09
N THR A 82 22.71 15.73 5.88
CA THR A 82 22.35 16.49 7.08
C THR A 82 23.50 16.49 8.09
N SER A 83 24.13 15.34 8.33
CA SER A 83 25.31 15.23 9.21
C SER A 83 26.50 16.03 8.68
N ALA A 84 26.79 15.95 7.37
CA ALA A 84 27.86 16.70 6.74
C ALA A 84 27.63 18.22 6.85
N LEU A 85 26.39 18.68 6.59
CA LEU A 85 25.99 20.07 6.76
C LEU A 85 26.13 20.54 8.22
N HIS A 86 25.79 19.69 9.19
CA HIS A 86 25.95 20.01 10.61
C HIS A 86 27.43 20.21 10.98
N GLY A 87 28.33 19.42 10.38
CA GLY A 87 29.78 19.56 10.57
C GLY A 87 30.39 20.79 9.89
N MET A 88 29.67 21.48 9.00
CA MET A 88 30.17 22.68 8.31
C MET A 88 30.03 23.94 9.17
N SER A 89 31.05 24.80 9.10
CA SER A 89 30.99 26.14 9.70
C SER A 89 29.85 26.97 9.09
N THR A 90 29.36 27.95 9.84
CA THR A 90 28.31 28.89 9.37
C THR A 90 28.73 29.61 8.08
N LYS A 91 30.01 29.96 7.94
CA LYS A 91 30.55 30.63 6.75
C LYS A 91 30.49 29.73 5.51
N GLN A 92 30.82 28.45 5.65
CA GLN A 92 30.73 27.47 4.55
C GLN A 92 29.28 27.23 4.14
N ARG A 93 28.38 27.08 5.11
CA ARG A 93 26.94 26.94 4.84
C ARG A 93 26.38 28.16 4.11
N MET A 94 26.70 29.38 4.58
CA MET A 94 26.31 30.61 3.88
C MET A 94 26.85 30.69 2.46
N ALA A 95 28.12 30.32 2.24
CA ALA A 95 28.70 30.34 0.90
C ALA A 95 27.99 29.38 -0.07
N MET A 96 27.55 28.22 0.42
CA MET A 96 26.84 27.20 -0.37
C MET A 96 25.38 27.59 -0.65
N PHE A 97 24.63 27.95 0.39
CA PHE A 97 23.19 28.23 0.27
C PHE A 97 22.86 29.62 -0.27
N ASN A 98 23.81 30.56 -0.33
CA ASN A 98 23.60 31.86 -0.99
C ASN A 98 23.76 31.80 -2.51
N GLN A 99 24.19 30.67 -3.08
CA GLN A 99 24.25 30.49 -4.53
C GLN A 99 22.84 30.18 -5.05
N ILE A 100 22.19 31.16 -5.68
CA ILE A 100 20.85 31.01 -6.26
C ILE A 100 20.76 29.80 -7.20
N PRO A 101 21.72 29.55 -8.13
CA PRO A 101 21.65 28.40 -9.02
C PRO A 101 21.65 27.06 -8.26
N PHE A 102 22.44 26.98 -7.18
CA PHE A 102 22.46 25.81 -6.31
C PHE A 102 21.11 25.61 -5.61
N MET A 103 20.56 26.66 -4.98
CA MET A 103 19.30 26.58 -4.25
C MET A 103 18.12 26.17 -5.15
N VAL A 104 18.06 26.73 -6.36
CA VAL A 104 17.03 26.37 -7.33
C VAL A 104 17.17 24.91 -7.77
N GLY A 105 18.40 24.45 -8.07
CA GLY A 105 18.66 23.05 -8.40
C GLY A 105 18.30 22.11 -7.25
N TRP A 106 18.71 22.45 -6.03
CA TRP A 106 18.41 21.69 -4.82
C TRP A 106 16.90 21.54 -4.58
N LEU A 107 16.13 22.64 -4.67
CA LEU A 107 14.68 22.60 -4.50
C LEU A 107 13.98 21.76 -5.57
N LYS A 108 14.46 21.81 -6.82
CA LYS A 108 13.94 20.98 -7.90
C LYS A 108 14.10 19.49 -7.60
N GLU A 109 15.30 19.06 -7.22
CA GLU A 109 15.56 17.65 -6.92
C GLU A 109 14.80 17.17 -5.69
N LEU A 110 14.69 18.01 -4.65
CA LEU A 110 13.85 17.71 -3.49
C LEU A 110 12.37 17.53 -3.89
N GLY A 111 11.87 18.36 -4.80
CA GLY A 111 10.53 18.24 -5.36
C GLY A 111 10.31 16.91 -6.09
N ASN A 112 11.25 16.51 -6.95
CA ASN A 112 11.20 15.23 -7.67
C ASN A 112 11.13 14.03 -6.72
N VAL A 113 11.95 14.03 -5.66
CA VAL A 113 11.96 12.98 -4.64
C VAL A 113 10.63 12.96 -3.89
N ALA A 114 10.13 14.12 -3.45
CA ALA A 114 8.86 14.22 -2.73
C ALA A 114 7.69 13.70 -3.58
N GLU A 115 7.62 14.08 -4.86
CA GLU A 115 6.60 13.60 -5.79
C GLU A 115 6.67 12.07 -5.96
N SER A 116 7.87 11.53 -6.17
CA SER A 116 8.09 10.08 -6.32
C SER A 116 7.64 9.31 -5.08
N VAL A 117 7.94 9.82 -3.88
CA VAL A 117 7.49 9.24 -2.60
C VAL A 117 5.97 9.27 -2.51
N CYS A 118 5.34 10.41 -2.84
CA CYS A 118 3.87 10.54 -2.81
C CYS A 118 3.19 9.57 -3.78
N GLN A 119 3.69 9.44 -5.02
CA GLN A 119 3.16 8.50 -6.00
C GLN A 119 3.29 7.05 -5.50
N PHE A 120 4.45 6.68 -4.97
CA PHE A 120 4.68 5.34 -4.41
C PHE A 120 3.72 5.05 -3.24
N LEU A 121 3.65 5.95 -2.25
CA LEU A 121 2.77 5.79 -1.10
C LEU A 121 1.30 5.66 -1.54
N ASN A 122 0.85 6.46 -2.51
CA ASN A 122 -0.51 6.34 -3.05
C ASN A 122 -0.76 4.99 -3.72
N ALA A 123 0.25 4.42 -4.40
CA ALA A 123 0.14 3.10 -5.02
C ALA A 123 0.00 1.98 -3.97
N VAL A 124 0.83 2.01 -2.92
CA VAL A 124 0.97 0.89 -1.96
C VAL A 124 0.14 1.00 -0.68
N LYS A 125 -0.34 2.20 -0.31
CA LYS A 125 -1.01 2.45 0.99
C LYS A 125 -2.31 1.66 1.17
N GLU A 126 -3.08 1.49 0.10
CA GLU A 126 -4.33 0.73 0.14
C GLU A 126 -4.06 -0.77 -0.04
N LYS A 127 -4.26 -1.52 1.04
CA LYS A 127 -4.30 -2.99 1.00
C LYS A 127 -5.43 -3.46 0.08
N ASN A 128 -5.24 -4.62 -0.56
CA ASN A 128 -6.33 -5.27 -1.28
C ASN A 128 -7.50 -5.52 -0.33
N LYS A 129 -8.65 -4.90 -0.63
CA LYS A 129 -9.86 -5.07 0.16
C LYS A 129 -10.49 -6.39 -0.25
N ILE A 130 -10.60 -7.28 0.73
CA ILE A 130 -11.40 -8.50 0.58
C ILE A 130 -12.85 -8.09 0.81
N PRO A 131 -13.80 -8.40 -0.10
CA PRO A 131 -15.20 -8.16 0.14
C PRO A 131 -15.63 -8.77 1.47
N SER A 132 -16.12 -7.93 2.37
CA SER A 132 -16.81 -8.29 3.60
C SER A 132 -18.25 -7.82 3.49
N ASN A 133 -19.16 -8.46 4.22
CA ASN A 133 -20.50 -7.91 4.36
C ASN A 133 -20.40 -6.48 4.92
N PRO A 134 -21.25 -5.54 4.47
CA PRO A 134 -21.35 -4.25 5.15
C PRO A 134 -21.66 -4.54 6.62
N LYS A 135 -20.91 -3.90 7.52
CA LYS A 135 -21.41 -3.76 8.89
C LYS A 135 -22.62 -2.86 8.76
N THR A 136 -23.78 -3.29 9.23
CA THR A 136 -24.89 -2.39 9.50
C THR A 136 -24.33 -1.31 10.43
N GLU A 137 -24.09 -0.12 9.90
CA GLU A 137 -23.94 1.06 10.74
C GLU A 137 -25.33 1.28 11.32
N GLU A 138 -25.47 1.06 12.62
CA GLU A 138 -26.66 1.48 13.37
C GLU A 138 -26.73 3.01 13.24
N GLU A 139 -27.72 3.50 12.52
CA GLU A 139 -28.16 4.91 12.54
C GLU A 139 -28.70 5.30 13.92
#